data_AF-A0A8H3C3G6-F1
#
_entry.id   AF-A0A8H3C3G6-F1
#
_cell.length_a   1.000
_cell.length_b   1.000
_cell.length_c   1.000
_cell.angle_alpha   90.00
_cell.angle_beta   90.00
_cell.angle_gamma   90.00
#
_symmetry.space_group_name_H-M   'P 1'
#
loop_
_entity.id
_entity.type
_entity.pdbx_description
1 polymer ?
#
loop_
_entity_poly.entity_id
_entity_poly.type
_entity_poly.pdbx_seq_one_letter_code
_entity_poly.pdbx_strand_id
1 'polypeptide(L)'
;MRYLTKLSEQTVALVSPSQAKGFVWETRSRDRVIPEHQRSADAESRLEEFQVFELDEQKEDAIASPGFKVSAESIFPTGEGSSATNAYLVPGEERIGLLTRKREEARIDSQRFQESISQMKLREIIRSHEGQPHLVLGKVSPNSLKILASHGLREKHPDAFKAYDRDVERLKDSLNLVQKEEKDQADEGLTHHKPMVAEVIRELLAQGHEEARRQVNRIHLDRIVQQERKARYKGIERAREISFKDQVPDIFESLLRSLKQAMKIPQGTSNPCILCVDLDHQRAVPAQPLFPEQ
;
A
#
# COMPACT_ATOMS: atom_id res chain seq x y z
N MET A 1 -57.35 -24.93 -50.29
CA MET A 1 -56.52 -23.84 -50.83
C MET A 1 -56.67 -22.51 -50.08
N ARG A 2 -57.87 -22.02 -49.73
CA ARG A 2 -58.07 -20.71 -49.06
C ARG A 2 -57.29 -20.48 -47.75
N TYR A 3 -57.03 -21.51 -46.94
CA TYR A 3 -56.34 -21.34 -45.64
C TYR A 3 -54.83 -21.07 -45.75
N LEU A 4 -54.16 -21.63 -46.77
CA LEU A 4 -52.73 -21.43 -46.97
C LEU A 4 -52.44 -20.00 -47.44
N THR A 5 -53.30 -19.44 -48.29
CA THR A 5 -53.19 -18.04 -48.75
C THR A 5 -53.28 -17.06 -47.58
N LYS A 6 -54.21 -17.30 -46.64
CA LYS A 6 -54.40 -16.45 -45.44
C LYS A 6 -53.16 -16.40 -44.54
N LEU A 7 -52.53 -17.55 -44.28
CA LEU A 7 -51.29 -17.60 -43.49
C LEU A 7 -50.14 -16.91 -44.22
N SER A 8 -50.08 -17.06 -45.55
CA SER A 8 -49.05 -16.42 -46.38
C SER A 8 -49.13 -14.91 -46.31
N GLU A 9 -50.32 -14.35 -46.49
CA GLU A 9 -50.58 -12.90 -46.46
C GLU A 9 -50.31 -12.29 -45.08
N GLN A 10 -50.75 -12.95 -44.01
CA GLN A 10 -50.48 -12.53 -42.63
C GLN A 10 -48.97 -12.54 -42.32
N THR A 11 -48.24 -13.53 -42.84
CA THR A 11 -46.78 -13.62 -42.64
C THR A 11 -46.06 -12.52 -43.38
N VAL A 12 -46.45 -12.22 -44.63
CA VAL A 12 -45.86 -11.13 -45.43
C VAL A 12 -46.08 -9.76 -44.78
N ALA A 13 -47.24 -9.53 -44.16
CA ALA A 13 -47.53 -8.28 -43.44
C ALA A 13 -46.60 -8.00 -42.25
N LEU A 14 -45.95 -9.03 -41.69
CA LEU A 14 -45.00 -8.90 -40.58
C LEU A 14 -43.55 -8.70 -41.04
N VAL A 15 -43.26 -8.86 -42.33
CA VAL A 15 -41.91 -8.68 -42.87
C VAL A 15 -41.67 -7.20 -43.15
N SER A 16 -40.59 -6.65 -42.58
CA SER A 16 -40.22 -5.26 -42.84
C SER A 16 -39.80 -5.06 -44.31
N PRO A 17 -39.99 -3.86 -44.91
CA PRO A 17 -39.59 -3.59 -46.29
C PRO A 17 -38.09 -3.84 -46.57
N SER A 18 -37.22 -3.69 -45.56
CA SER A 18 -35.79 -4.01 -45.68
C SER A 18 -35.53 -5.52 -45.75
N GLN A 19 -36.29 -6.32 -45.00
CA GLN A 19 -36.24 -7.79 -45.07
C GLN A 19 -36.90 -8.32 -46.35
N ALA A 20 -37.96 -7.67 -46.84
CA ALA A 20 -38.67 -8.10 -48.04
C ALA A 20 -37.83 -8.00 -49.32
N LYS A 21 -36.85 -7.08 -49.36
CA LYS A 21 -35.88 -6.96 -50.47
C LYS A 21 -34.99 -8.20 -50.66
N GLY A 22 -34.90 -9.07 -49.65
CA GLY A 22 -34.19 -10.35 -49.74
C GLY A 22 -35.00 -11.46 -50.39
N PHE A 23 -36.31 -11.29 -50.62
CA PHE A 23 -37.12 -12.27 -51.33
C PHE A 23 -36.91 -12.13 -52.84
N VAL A 24 -36.00 -12.95 -53.38
CA VAL A 24 -35.89 -13.17 -54.82
C VAL A 24 -36.96 -14.18 -55.23
N TRP A 25 -38.09 -13.69 -55.72
CA TRP A 25 -39.07 -14.54 -56.39
C TRP A 25 -38.53 -14.84 -57.79
N GLU A 26 -37.79 -15.94 -57.95
CA GLU A 26 -37.45 -16.43 -59.29
C GLU A 26 -38.74 -16.88 -60.00
N THR A 27 -39.25 -16.04 -60.89
CA THR A 27 -40.42 -16.32 -61.75
C THR A 27 -40.14 -17.36 -62.85
N ARG A 28 -39.05 -18.12 -62.73
CA ARG A 28 -38.52 -19.00 -63.79
C ARG A 28 -38.61 -20.48 -63.46
N SER A 29 -39.81 -20.99 -63.19
CA SER A 29 -40.01 -22.44 -63.22
C SER A 29 -41.48 -22.83 -63.28
N ARG A 30 -42.17 -22.45 -64.36
CA ARG A 30 -43.42 -23.14 -64.77
C ARG A 30 -43.79 -23.00 -66.24
N ASP A 31 -42.82 -22.78 -67.11
CA ASP A 31 -43.01 -22.77 -68.57
C ASP A 31 -42.21 -23.90 -69.24
N ARG A 32 -42.26 -25.09 -68.62
CA ARG A 32 -41.88 -26.34 -69.30
C ARG A 32 -43.16 -27.06 -69.67
N VAL A 33 -43.75 -26.64 -70.77
CA VAL A 33 -44.64 -27.49 -71.55
C VAL A 33 -43.84 -28.73 -71.90
N ILE A 34 -44.18 -29.87 -71.30
CA ILE A 34 -43.66 -31.17 -71.70
C ILE A 34 -44.29 -31.47 -73.06
N PRO A 35 -43.50 -31.69 -74.14
CA PRO A 35 -44.05 -32.05 -75.44
C PRO A 35 -44.86 -33.34 -75.33
N GLU A 36 -46.05 -33.38 -75.95
CA GLU A 36 -47.02 -34.49 -75.86
C GLU A 36 -46.52 -35.85 -76.36
N HIS A 37 -45.28 -35.97 -76.85
CA HIS A 37 -44.73 -37.19 -77.45
C HIS A 37 -43.96 -38.10 -76.49
N GLN A 38 -44.04 -37.87 -75.18
CA GLN A 38 -43.46 -38.77 -74.14
C GLN A 38 -44.50 -39.35 -73.18
N ARG A 39 -45.79 -39.32 -73.50
CA ARG A 39 -46.78 -40.11 -72.76
C ARG A 39 -46.63 -41.59 -73.14
N SER A 40 -46.17 -42.40 -72.19
CA SER A 40 -46.24 -43.86 -72.29
C SER A 40 -47.69 -44.30 -72.53
N ALA A 41 -47.88 -45.24 -73.44
CA ALA A 41 -49.17 -45.74 -73.95
C ALA A 41 -50.06 -46.49 -72.92
N ASP A 42 -49.91 -46.23 -71.62
CA ASP A 42 -50.60 -46.95 -70.54
C ASP A 42 -51.33 -46.02 -69.55
N ALA A 43 -51.55 -44.76 -69.94
CA ALA A 43 -52.22 -43.74 -69.12
C ALA A 43 -53.46 -43.11 -69.79
N GLU A 44 -54.02 -43.76 -70.83
CA GLU A 44 -55.14 -43.21 -71.61
C GLU A 44 -56.54 -43.55 -71.09
N SER A 45 -56.68 -44.19 -69.92
CA SER A 45 -58.01 -44.70 -69.51
C SER A 45 -58.90 -43.72 -68.72
N ARG A 46 -58.45 -42.53 -68.30
CA ARG A 46 -59.30 -41.65 -67.44
C ARG A 46 -59.09 -40.13 -67.62
N LEU A 47 -58.93 -39.66 -68.85
CA LEU A 47 -59.04 -38.23 -69.13
C LEU A 47 -60.46 -37.95 -69.62
N GLU A 48 -61.35 -37.55 -68.71
CA GLU A 48 -62.61 -36.90 -69.09
C GLU A 48 -62.25 -35.57 -69.77
N GLU A 49 -62.62 -35.45 -71.03
CA GLU A 49 -62.43 -34.26 -71.84
C GLU A 49 -63.44 -33.19 -71.39
N PHE A 50 -63.01 -32.29 -70.49
CA PHE A 50 -63.80 -31.13 -70.12
C PHE A 50 -63.64 -30.06 -71.19
N GLN A 51 -64.65 -29.97 -72.07
CA GLN A 51 -64.77 -28.89 -73.03
C GLN A 51 -65.17 -27.61 -72.27
N VAL A 52 -64.19 -26.76 -71.96
CA VAL A 52 -64.43 -25.43 -71.38
C VAL A 52 -64.84 -24.51 -72.53
N PHE A 53 -66.12 -24.13 -72.57
CA PHE A 53 -66.56 -23.02 -73.39
C PHE A 53 -66.00 -21.72 -72.79
N GLU A 54 -65.22 -20.96 -73.56
CA GLU A 54 -64.96 -19.56 -73.25
C GLU A 54 -66.30 -18.83 -73.21
N LEU A 55 -66.77 -18.47 -72.02
CA LEU A 55 -67.82 -17.46 -71.92
C LEU A 55 -67.22 -16.14 -72.38
N ASP A 56 -67.95 -15.43 -73.25
CA ASP A 56 -67.65 -14.08 -73.72
C ASP A 56 -67.08 -13.23 -72.57
N GLU A 57 -65.86 -12.73 -72.77
CA GLU A 57 -65.25 -11.75 -71.89
C GLU A 57 -66.17 -10.53 -71.81
N GLN A 58 -66.99 -10.44 -70.77
CA GLN A 58 -67.69 -9.21 -70.43
C GLN A 58 -66.63 -8.13 -70.19
N LYS A 59 -66.52 -7.19 -71.13
CA LYS A 59 -65.79 -5.94 -70.93
C LYS A 59 -66.49 -5.15 -69.83
N GLU A 60 -66.03 -5.32 -68.60
CA GLU A 60 -66.32 -4.39 -67.52
C GLU A 60 -65.57 -3.08 -67.78
N ASP A 61 -66.29 -2.08 -68.30
CA ASP A 61 -65.79 -0.71 -68.34
C ASP A 61 -65.73 -0.17 -66.91
N ALA A 62 -64.54 -0.23 -66.30
CA ALA A 62 -64.28 0.29 -64.97
C ALA A 62 -64.28 1.83 -64.99
N ILE A 63 -65.37 2.45 -64.52
CA ILE A 63 -65.42 3.90 -64.29
C ILE A 63 -64.73 4.17 -62.95
N ALA A 64 -63.51 4.72 -62.99
CA ALA A 64 -62.79 5.14 -61.79
C ALA A 64 -63.47 6.37 -61.17
N SER A 65 -64.11 6.19 -60.01
CA SER A 65 -64.61 7.31 -59.21
C SER A 65 -63.49 7.87 -58.33
N PRO A 66 -63.55 9.17 -57.97
CA PRO A 66 -62.68 9.71 -56.93
C PRO A 66 -62.89 8.93 -55.63
N GLY A 67 -61.81 8.40 -55.06
CA GLY A 67 -61.89 7.60 -53.83
C GLY A 67 -62.51 8.35 -52.65
N PHE A 68 -62.89 7.62 -51.60
CA PHE A 68 -63.46 8.19 -50.38
C PHE A 68 -62.35 8.50 -49.35
N LYS A 69 -62.60 9.48 -48.48
CA LYS A 69 -61.72 9.84 -47.36
C LYS A 69 -62.33 9.39 -46.05
N VAL A 70 -61.52 8.79 -45.17
CA VAL A 70 -61.93 8.39 -43.81
C VAL A 70 -61.03 9.10 -42.80
N SER A 71 -61.62 9.76 -41.81
CA SER A 71 -60.90 10.37 -40.70
C SER A 71 -60.76 9.36 -39.56
N ALA A 72 -59.53 9.12 -39.11
CA ALA A 72 -59.18 8.14 -38.06
C ALA A 72 -58.51 8.80 -36.84
N GLU A 73 -58.77 10.09 -36.60
CA GLU A 73 -58.08 10.91 -35.60
C GLU A 73 -58.16 10.35 -34.17
N SER A 74 -59.25 9.65 -33.82
CA SER A 74 -59.46 9.05 -32.50
C SER A 74 -58.70 7.75 -32.25
N ILE A 75 -58.09 7.13 -33.28
CA ILE A 75 -57.41 5.83 -33.20
C ILE A 75 -55.90 6.02 -32.95
N PHE A 76 -55.37 7.22 -33.23
CA PHE A 76 -53.98 7.51 -32.94
C PHE A 76 -53.76 7.69 -31.44
N PRO A 77 -52.71 7.08 -30.86
CA PRO A 77 -52.41 7.24 -29.44
C PRO A 77 -52.12 8.70 -29.14
N THR A 78 -52.91 9.35 -28.30
CA THR A 78 -52.74 10.75 -27.89
C THR A 78 -51.49 10.89 -27.02
N GLY A 79 -50.35 11.31 -27.59
CA GLY A 79 -49.12 11.56 -26.85
C GLY A 79 -48.08 12.32 -27.65
N GLU A 80 -47.26 13.14 -27.00
CA GLU A 80 -46.18 13.90 -27.65
C GLU A 80 -45.26 12.96 -28.44
N GLY A 81 -45.33 13.02 -29.77
CA GLY A 81 -44.55 12.17 -30.69
C GLY A 81 -45.38 11.21 -31.54
N SER A 82 -46.70 11.12 -31.35
CA SER A 82 -47.61 10.35 -32.21
C SER A 82 -47.93 11.11 -33.50
N SER A 83 -46.97 11.21 -34.42
CA SER A 83 -47.28 11.68 -35.76
C SER A 83 -48.00 10.58 -36.55
N ALA A 84 -49.05 10.94 -37.30
CA ALA A 84 -49.77 10.07 -38.22
C ALA A 84 -48.86 9.39 -39.28
N THR A 85 -47.60 9.83 -39.39
CA THR A 85 -46.56 9.23 -40.24
C THR A 85 -46.11 7.82 -39.82
N ASN A 86 -46.45 7.34 -38.62
CA ASN A 86 -46.08 5.99 -38.15
C ASN A 86 -47.23 4.97 -38.20
N ALA A 87 -48.22 5.23 -39.06
CA ALA A 87 -49.38 4.37 -39.23
C ALA A 87 -49.44 3.78 -40.64
N TYR A 88 -49.67 2.48 -40.71
CA TYR A 88 -49.73 1.74 -41.96
C TYR A 88 -51.11 1.12 -42.12
N LEU A 89 -51.70 1.29 -43.31
CA LEU A 89 -52.90 0.54 -43.67
C LEU A 89 -52.48 -0.87 -44.03
N VAL A 90 -53.07 -1.84 -43.34
CA VAL A 90 -52.89 -3.27 -43.61
C VAL A 90 -54.14 -3.73 -44.35
N PRO A 91 -54.03 -4.11 -45.64
CA PRO A 91 -55.19 -4.61 -46.38
C PRO A 91 -55.67 -5.92 -45.75
N GLY A 92 -56.98 -6.10 -45.69
CA GLY A 92 -57.62 -7.35 -45.30
C GLY A 92 -58.83 -7.63 -46.18
N GLU A 93 -59.23 -8.90 -46.28
CA GLU A 93 -60.28 -9.36 -47.20
C GLU A 93 -61.62 -8.64 -46.99
N GLU A 94 -62.05 -8.46 -45.74
CA GLU A 94 -63.31 -7.77 -45.41
C GLU A 94 -63.11 -6.39 -44.79
N ARG A 95 -61.94 -6.13 -44.19
CA ARG A 95 -61.66 -4.91 -43.43
C ARG A 95 -60.21 -4.48 -43.60
N ILE A 96 -59.99 -3.18 -43.67
CA ILE A 96 -58.65 -2.58 -43.66
C ILE A 96 -58.26 -2.32 -42.19
N GLY A 97 -57.10 -2.82 -41.77
CA GLY A 97 -56.52 -2.58 -40.45
C GLY A 97 -55.62 -1.34 -40.45
N LEU A 98 -55.51 -0.68 -39.30
CA LEU A 98 -54.55 0.42 -39.07
C LEU A 98 -53.49 -0.05 -38.07
N LEU A 99 -52.25 -0.20 -38.51
CA LEU A 99 -51.11 -0.59 -37.67
C LEU A 99 -50.36 0.66 -37.21
N THR A 100 -50.31 0.92 -35.91
CA THR A 100 -49.61 2.06 -35.32
C THR A 100 -48.45 1.62 -34.43
N ARG A 101 -47.33 2.35 -34.47
CA ARG A 101 -46.18 2.11 -33.59
C ARG A 101 -46.29 2.96 -32.32
N LYS A 102 -46.49 2.31 -31.16
CA LYS A 102 -46.38 2.96 -29.86
C LYS A 102 -44.94 2.85 -29.35
N ARG A 103 -44.27 3.97 -29.07
CA ARG A 103 -42.99 3.96 -28.33
C ARG A 103 -43.33 3.84 -26.85
N GLU A 104 -42.81 2.80 -26.21
CA GLU A 104 -42.85 2.67 -24.76
C GLU A 104 -41.51 3.15 -24.18
N GLU A 105 -41.55 3.91 -23.10
CA GLU A 105 -40.35 4.37 -22.43
C GLU A 105 -39.59 3.19 -21.81
N ALA A 106 -38.26 3.30 -21.77
CA ALA A 106 -37.42 2.27 -21.17
C ALA A 106 -37.74 2.13 -19.68
N ARG A 107 -38.19 0.94 -19.27
CA ARG A 107 -38.43 0.63 -17.87
C ARG A 107 -37.09 0.38 -17.18
N ILE A 108 -36.76 1.19 -16.17
CA ILE A 108 -35.59 0.97 -15.32
C ILE A 108 -36.01 0.00 -14.21
N ASP A 109 -35.52 -1.23 -14.27
CA ASP A 109 -35.67 -2.19 -13.18
C ASP A 109 -34.45 -2.14 -12.26
N SER A 110 -34.69 -2.10 -10.95
CA SER A 110 -33.64 -1.99 -9.94
C SER A 110 -33.78 -3.16 -8.98
N GLN A 111 -32.95 -4.18 -9.19
CA GLN A 111 -32.89 -5.34 -8.31
C GLN A 111 -31.71 -5.20 -7.35
N ARG A 112 -32.00 -5.21 -6.05
CA ARG A 112 -30.98 -5.35 -5.02
C ARG A 112 -30.76 -6.84 -4.77
N PHE A 113 -29.54 -7.31 -5.02
CA PHE A 113 -29.15 -8.67 -4.65
C PHE A 113 -28.78 -8.68 -3.16
N GLN A 114 -29.62 -9.28 -2.32
CA GLN A 114 -29.29 -9.62 -0.92
C GLN A 114 -28.55 -10.96 -0.80
N GLU A 115 -28.60 -11.79 -1.84
CA GLU A 115 -28.00 -13.12 -1.86
C GLU A 115 -26.62 -13.13 -2.52
N SER A 116 -25.75 -14.03 -2.06
CA SER A 116 -24.45 -14.27 -2.68
C SER A 116 -24.63 -14.87 -4.08
N ILE A 117 -24.19 -14.16 -5.11
CA ILE A 117 -24.18 -14.65 -6.49
C ILE A 117 -23.07 -15.70 -6.63
N SER A 118 -23.38 -16.87 -7.19
CA SER A 118 -22.37 -17.89 -7.47
C SER A 118 -21.39 -17.40 -8.54
N GLN A 119 -20.14 -17.87 -8.48
CA GLN A 119 -19.08 -17.46 -9.42
C GLN A 119 -19.46 -17.74 -10.89
N MET A 120 -20.13 -18.87 -11.15
CA MET A 120 -20.58 -19.25 -12.49
C MET A 120 -21.65 -18.29 -13.01
N LYS A 121 -22.64 -17.95 -12.17
CA LYS A 121 -23.71 -17.00 -12.51
C LYS A 121 -23.14 -15.58 -12.74
N LEU A 122 -22.16 -15.15 -11.94
CA LEU A 122 -21.50 -13.87 -12.14
C LEU A 122 -20.77 -13.80 -13.49
N ARG A 123 -20.06 -14.87 -13.85
CA ARG A 123 -19.36 -14.96 -15.14
C ARG A 123 -20.32 -14.95 -16.31
N GLU A 124 -21.45 -15.63 -16.18
CA GLU A 124 -22.53 -15.62 -17.17
C GLU A 124 -23.09 -14.21 -17.35
N ILE A 125 -23.45 -13.52 -16.26
CA ILE A 125 -23.95 -12.12 -16.31
C ILE A 125 -22.96 -11.18 -17.00
N ILE A 126 -21.66 -11.33 -16.73
CA ILE A 126 -20.63 -10.47 -17.34
C ILE A 126 -20.49 -10.76 -18.84
N ARG A 127 -20.55 -12.03 -19.23
CA ARG A 127 -20.31 -12.49 -20.61
C ARG A 127 -21.52 -12.38 -21.53
N SER A 128 -22.75 -12.49 -21.01
CA SER A 128 -23.96 -12.53 -21.83
C SER A 128 -24.04 -11.31 -22.78
N HIS A 129 -24.22 -11.62 -24.07
CA HIS A 129 -24.24 -10.64 -25.18
C HIS A 129 -25.65 -10.32 -25.66
N GLU A 130 -26.66 -11.10 -25.26
CA GLU A 130 -28.03 -10.93 -25.74
C GLU A 130 -28.83 -10.01 -24.82
N GLY A 131 -29.09 -8.79 -25.32
CA GLY A 131 -30.15 -7.91 -24.81
C GLY A 131 -29.94 -7.26 -23.44
N GLN A 132 -28.85 -7.57 -22.72
CA GLN A 132 -28.56 -6.93 -21.43
C GLN A 132 -27.78 -5.61 -21.58
N PRO A 133 -28.10 -4.59 -20.75
CA PRO A 133 -27.47 -3.29 -20.83
C PRO A 133 -25.97 -3.39 -20.55
N HIS A 134 -25.19 -2.52 -21.20
CA HIS A 134 -23.77 -2.34 -20.92
C HIS A 134 -23.51 -2.34 -19.41
N LEU A 135 -22.62 -3.21 -18.94
CA LEU A 135 -22.27 -3.31 -17.52
C LEU A 135 -21.58 -2.00 -17.11
N VAL A 136 -22.29 -1.13 -16.41
CA VAL A 136 -21.73 0.12 -15.88
C VAL A 136 -21.29 -0.12 -14.43
N LEU A 137 -19.99 -0.04 -14.20
CA LEU A 137 -19.42 -0.13 -12.86
C LEU A 137 -19.57 1.21 -12.16
N GLY A 138 -20.18 1.20 -10.97
CA GLY A 138 -20.23 2.36 -10.09
C GLY A 138 -18.94 2.50 -9.26
N LYS A 139 -19.09 2.86 -7.99
CA LYS A 139 -17.97 2.87 -7.04
C LYS A 139 -17.60 1.44 -6.68
N VAL A 140 -16.49 0.95 -7.23
CA VAL A 140 -16.00 -0.41 -7.00
C VAL A 140 -14.70 -0.36 -6.20
N SER A 141 -14.59 -1.18 -5.15
CA SER A 141 -13.36 -1.30 -4.37
C SER A 141 -12.27 -2.04 -5.18
N PRO A 142 -10.97 -1.84 -4.89
CA PRO A 142 -9.89 -2.56 -5.58
C PRO A 142 -10.02 -4.09 -5.47
N ASN A 143 -10.48 -4.59 -4.33
CA ASN A 143 -10.69 -6.03 -4.12
C ASN A 143 -11.87 -6.55 -4.94
N SER A 144 -12.98 -5.79 -4.97
CA SER A 144 -14.14 -6.13 -5.81
C SER A 144 -13.78 -6.14 -7.29
N LEU A 145 -12.95 -5.19 -7.74
CA LEU A 145 -12.48 -5.14 -9.13
C LEU A 145 -11.62 -6.37 -9.48
N LYS A 146 -10.75 -6.83 -8.58
CA LYS A 146 -9.98 -8.07 -8.76
C LYS A 146 -10.87 -9.29 -8.90
N ILE A 147 -11.94 -9.38 -8.11
CA ILE A 147 -12.92 -10.46 -8.18
C ILE A 147 -13.64 -10.42 -9.54
N LEU A 148 -14.15 -9.24 -9.95
CA LEU A 148 -14.80 -9.06 -11.24
C LEU A 148 -13.87 -9.39 -12.42
N ALA A 149 -12.61 -8.95 -12.34
CA ALA A 149 -11.58 -9.25 -13.33
C ALA A 149 -11.39 -10.76 -13.50
N SER A 150 -11.29 -11.49 -12.38
CA SER A 150 -11.10 -12.94 -12.33
C SER A 150 -12.32 -13.72 -12.86
N HIS A 151 -13.52 -13.14 -12.76
CA HIS A 151 -14.77 -13.78 -13.18
C HIS A 151 -15.30 -13.28 -14.53
N GLY A 152 -14.42 -12.78 -15.41
CA GLY A 152 -14.75 -12.57 -16.84
C GLY A 152 -14.73 -11.12 -17.31
N LEU A 153 -14.60 -10.14 -16.40
CA LEU A 153 -14.49 -8.74 -16.81
C LEU A 153 -13.19 -8.47 -17.60
N ARG A 154 -12.11 -9.18 -17.25
CA ARG A 154 -10.83 -9.10 -17.96
C ARG A 154 -10.88 -9.71 -19.35
N GLU A 155 -11.64 -10.78 -19.51
CA GLU A 155 -11.86 -11.43 -20.81
C GLU A 155 -12.70 -10.54 -21.74
N LYS A 156 -13.69 -9.84 -21.18
CA LYS A 156 -14.57 -8.92 -21.94
C LYS A 156 -13.85 -7.63 -22.37
N HIS A 157 -12.93 -7.11 -21.54
CA HIS A 157 -12.22 -5.86 -21.79
C HIS A 157 -10.69 -6.01 -21.64
N PRO A 158 -10.03 -6.83 -22.47
CA PRO A 158 -8.62 -7.18 -22.30
C PRO A 158 -7.70 -5.96 -22.40
N ASP A 159 -8.00 -4.99 -23.27
CA ASP A 159 -7.13 -3.85 -23.51
C ASP A 159 -7.08 -2.87 -22.34
N ALA A 160 -8.21 -2.68 -21.64
CA ALA A 160 -8.27 -1.87 -20.43
C ALA A 160 -7.41 -2.47 -19.30
N PHE A 161 -7.47 -3.80 -19.14
CA PHE A 161 -6.63 -4.48 -18.14
C PHE A 161 -5.16 -4.49 -18.51
N LYS A 162 -4.80 -4.64 -19.80
CA LYS A 162 -3.40 -4.49 -20.24
C LYS A 162 -2.85 -3.10 -19.95
N ALA A 163 -3.64 -2.06 -20.17
CA ALA A 163 -3.24 -0.70 -19.82
C ALA A 163 -3.02 -0.54 -18.31
N TYR A 164 -3.98 -1.04 -17.51
CA TYR A 164 -3.87 -1.06 -16.06
C TYR A 164 -2.62 -1.80 -15.56
N ASP A 165 -2.34 -3.00 -16.10
CA ASP A 165 -1.17 -3.79 -15.70
C ASP A 165 0.14 -3.05 -16.01
N ARG A 166 0.24 -2.40 -17.18
CA ARG A 166 1.40 -1.57 -17.53
C ARG A 166 1.57 -0.39 -16.58
N ASP A 167 0.48 0.28 -16.22
CA ASP A 167 0.54 1.40 -15.28
C ASP A 167 0.96 0.94 -13.88
N VAL A 168 0.49 -0.24 -13.43
CA VAL A 168 0.90 -0.84 -12.16
C VAL A 168 2.40 -1.16 -12.16
N GLU A 169 2.91 -1.78 -13.22
CA GLU A 169 4.35 -2.08 -13.30
C GLU A 169 5.19 -0.80 -13.39
N ARG A 170 4.77 0.20 -14.18
CA ARG A 170 5.45 1.51 -14.22
C ARG A 170 5.52 2.16 -12.84
N LEU A 171 4.44 2.10 -12.06
CA LEU A 171 4.42 2.64 -10.70
C LEU A 171 5.38 1.88 -9.77
N LYS A 172 5.41 0.54 -9.85
CA LYS A 172 6.37 -0.25 -9.08
C LYS A 172 7.81 0.08 -9.42
N ASP A 173 8.14 0.20 -10.71
CA ASP A 173 9.48 0.56 -11.15
C ASP A 173 9.88 1.95 -10.64
N SER A 174 8.98 2.92 -10.71
CA SER A 174 9.22 4.26 -10.16
C SER A 174 9.46 4.24 -8.65
N LEU A 175 8.70 3.43 -7.91
CA LEU A 175 8.87 3.28 -6.46
C LEU A 175 10.22 2.64 -6.14
N ASN A 176 10.60 1.59 -6.86
CA ASN A 176 11.88 0.91 -6.67
C ASN A 176 13.06 1.85 -6.97
N LEU A 177 12.93 2.71 -7.98
CA LEU A 177 13.96 3.70 -8.30
C LEU A 177 14.12 4.72 -7.17
N VAL A 178 13.02 5.29 -6.67
CA VAL A 178 13.05 6.25 -5.55
C VAL A 178 13.64 5.61 -4.30
N GLN A 179 13.22 4.39 -3.96
CA GLN A 179 13.77 3.66 -2.81
C GLN A 179 15.27 3.40 -2.94
N LYS A 180 15.73 3.11 -4.16
CA LYS A 180 17.15 2.94 -4.43
C LYS A 180 17.91 4.25 -4.26
N GLU A 181 17.41 5.35 -4.82
CA GLU A 181 18.03 6.67 -4.68
C GLU A 181 18.08 7.14 -3.22
N GLU A 182 17.00 6.96 -2.46
CA GLU A 182 16.97 7.27 -1.01
C GLU A 182 17.98 6.43 -0.23
N LYS A 183 18.11 5.14 -0.58
CA LYS A 183 19.09 4.25 0.03
C LYS A 183 20.51 4.68 -0.32
N ASP A 184 20.79 4.96 -1.59
CA ASP A 184 22.11 5.39 -2.04
C ASP A 184 22.51 6.71 -1.37
N GLN A 185 21.58 7.66 -1.21
CA GLN A 185 21.82 8.90 -0.45
C GLN A 185 22.09 8.66 1.04
N ALA A 186 21.33 7.75 1.67
CA ALA A 186 21.54 7.41 3.07
C ALA A 186 22.91 6.73 3.29
N ASP A 187 23.29 5.83 2.38
CA ASP A 187 24.58 5.16 2.39
C ASP A 187 25.73 6.16 2.15
N GLU A 188 25.57 7.10 1.20
CA GLU A 188 26.55 8.18 0.96
C GLU A 188 26.71 9.07 2.20
N GLY A 189 25.61 9.50 2.82
CA GLY A 189 25.63 10.24 4.08
C GLY A 189 26.36 9.46 5.18
N LEU A 190 26.09 8.16 5.31
CA LEU A 190 26.77 7.31 6.29
C LEU A 190 28.28 7.20 6.01
N THR A 191 28.69 7.07 4.74
CA THR A 191 30.11 7.03 4.38
C THR A 191 30.82 8.34 4.70
N HIS A 192 30.15 9.48 4.58
CA HIS A 192 30.71 10.78 4.93
C HIS A 192 30.77 11.01 6.45
N HIS A 193 29.72 10.61 7.20
CA HIS A 193 29.67 10.85 8.64
C HIS A 193 30.54 9.88 9.46
N LYS A 194 30.73 8.65 8.99
CA LYS A 194 31.55 7.63 9.68
C LYS A 194 32.98 8.10 10.00
N PRO A 195 33.78 8.67 9.06
CA PRO A 195 35.11 9.17 9.39
C PRO A 195 35.08 10.38 10.33
N MET A 196 34.06 11.24 10.21
CA MET A 196 33.92 12.41 11.09
C MET A 196 33.69 11.99 12.54
N VAL A 197 32.79 11.02 12.76
CA VAL A 197 32.56 10.44 14.10
C VAL A 197 33.82 9.73 14.61
N ALA A 198 34.52 8.99 13.75
CA ALA A 198 35.77 8.34 14.12
C ALA A 198 36.88 9.33 14.50
N GLU A 199 36.92 10.51 13.88
CA GLU A 199 37.85 11.59 14.27
C GLU A 199 37.50 12.15 15.65
N VAL A 200 36.23 12.51 15.88
CA VAL A 200 35.78 13.03 17.18
C VAL A 200 36.04 12.03 18.31
N ILE A 201 35.81 10.73 18.08
CA ILE A 201 36.14 9.69 19.06
C ILE A 201 37.65 9.64 19.34
N ARG A 202 38.50 9.72 18.30
CA ARG A 202 39.95 9.73 18.47
C ARG A 202 40.44 10.95 19.25
N GLU A 203 39.90 12.13 18.98
CA GLU A 203 40.21 13.36 19.71
C GLU A 203 39.83 13.26 21.19
N LEU A 204 38.61 12.79 21.49
CA LEU A 204 38.15 12.59 22.87
C LEU A 204 39.00 11.58 23.63
N LEU A 205 39.38 10.47 22.99
CA LEU A 205 40.28 9.48 23.59
C LEU A 205 41.67 10.07 23.84
N ALA A 206 42.24 10.80 22.88
CA ALA A 206 43.54 11.45 23.04
C ALA A 206 43.54 12.46 24.20
N GLN A 207 42.48 13.27 24.31
CA GLN A 207 42.31 14.22 25.40
C GLN A 207 42.19 13.51 26.76
N GLY A 208 41.36 12.46 26.84
CA GLY A 208 41.20 11.67 28.06
C GLY A 208 42.50 10.97 28.49
N HIS A 209 43.28 10.45 27.54
CA HIS A 209 44.59 9.86 27.83
C HIS A 209 45.58 10.90 28.37
N GLU A 210 45.62 12.10 27.81
CA GLU A 210 46.49 13.17 28.32
C GLU A 210 46.08 13.63 29.72
N GLU A 211 44.79 13.76 29.99
CA GLU A 211 44.30 14.14 31.31
C GLU A 211 44.63 13.07 32.37
N ALA A 212 44.41 11.80 32.04
CA ALA A 212 44.80 10.69 32.90
C ALA A 212 46.32 10.67 33.15
N ARG A 213 47.13 10.90 32.11
CA ARG A 213 48.60 10.98 32.22
C ARG A 213 49.02 12.11 33.16
N ARG A 214 48.44 13.30 33.02
CA ARG A 214 48.71 14.45 33.90
C ARG A 214 48.34 14.14 35.34
N GLN A 215 47.19 13.49 35.57
CA GLN A 215 46.75 13.13 36.91
C GLN A 215 47.70 12.11 37.58
N VAL A 216 48.12 11.07 36.84
CA VAL A 216 49.09 10.09 37.34
C VAL A 216 50.43 10.76 37.67
N ASN A 217 50.92 11.64 36.79
CA ASN A 217 52.15 12.40 37.04
C ASN A 217 52.05 13.26 38.30
N ARG A 218 50.91 13.95 38.50
CA ARG A 218 50.66 14.76 39.69
C ARG A 218 50.69 13.90 40.97
N ILE A 219 49.94 12.80 41.00
CA ILE A 219 49.91 11.89 42.15
C ILE A 219 51.31 11.34 42.46
N HIS A 220 52.06 10.97 41.42
CA HIS A 220 53.41 10.44 41.57
C HIS A 220 54.38 11.49 42.13
N LEU A 221 54.34 12.72 41.61
CA LEU A 221 55.16 13.84 42.10
C LEU A 221 54.82 14.18 43.56
N ASP A 222 53.55 14.26 43.92
CA ASP A 222 53.13 14.51 45.30
C ASP A 222 53.65 13.42 46.24
N ARG A 223 53.60 12.14 45.82
CA ARG A 223 54.16 11.02 46.57
C ARG A 223 55.67 11.15 46.78
N ILE A 224 56.42 11.47 45.73
CA ILE A 224 57.88 11.68 45.81
C ILE A 224 58.19 12.82 46.78
N VAL A 225 57.52 13.97 46.63
CA VAL A 225 57.73 15.14 47.48
C VAL A 225 57.42 14.82 48.95
N GLN A 226 56.33 14.09 49.23
CA GLN A 226 55.99 13.66 50.58
C GLN A 226 57.03 12.70 51.17
N GLN A 227 57.53 11.75 50.38
CA GLN A 227 58.59 10.83 50.79
C GLN A 227 59.89 11.57 51.12
N GLU A 228 60.31 12.49 50.26
CA GLU A 228 61.49 13.34 50.46
C GLU A 228 61.36 14.22 51.71
N ARG A 229 60.19 14.87 51.89
CA ARG A 229 59.91 15.65 53.12
C ARG A 229 60.03 14.76 54.35
N LYS A 230 59.41 13.57 54.35
CA LYS A 230 59.46 12.62 55.46
C LYS A 230 60.90 12.15 55.73
N ALA A 231 61.69 11.89 54.70
CA ALA A 231 63.09 11.49 54.83
C ALA A 231 63.93 12.61 55.45
N ARG A 232 63.75 13.86 55.01
CA ARG A 232 64.43 15.04 55.57
C ARG A 232 64.04 15.28 57.02
N TYR A 233 62.76 15.21 57.37
CA TYR A 233 62.31 15.36 58.76
C TYR A 233 62.97 14.31 59.66
N LYS A 234 62.96 13.03 59.25
CA LYS A 234 63.66 11.95 59.98
C LYS A 234 65.17 12.16 60.07
N GLY A 235 65.78 12.77 59.04
CA GLY A 235 67.21 13.12 59.05
C GLY A 235 67.52 14.21 60.07
N ILE A 236 66.72 15.28 60.09
CA ILE A 236 66.84 16.39 61.05
C ILE A 236 66.60 15.89 62.47
N GLU A 237 65.59 15.05 62.69
CA GLU A 237 65.26 14.48 63.99
C GLU A 237 66.40 13.61 64.53
N ARG A 238 66.97 12.72 63.70
CA ARG A 238 68.17 11.95 64.05
C ARG A 238 69.36 12.85 64.36
N ALA A 239 69.62 13.88 63.56
CA ALA A 239 70.71 14.82 63.81
C ALA A 239 70.53 15.59 65.12
N ARG A 240 69.30 15.99 65.46
CA ARG A 240 68.97 16.60 66.76
C ARG A 240 69.19 15.63 67.91
N GLU A 241 68.76 14.38 67.77
CA GLU A 241 68.95 13.35 68.80
C GLU A 241 70.45 13.08 69.05
N ILE A 242 71.25 12.99 67.98
CA ILE A 242 72.71 12.82 68.08
C ILE A 242 73.34 14.05 68.75
N SER A 243 73.04 15.26 68.27
CA SER A 243 73.57 16.50 68.86
C SER A 243 73.18 16.66 70.33
N PHE A 244 71.97 16.23 70.72
CA PHE A 244 71.54 16.23 72.11
C PHE A 244 72.36 15.22 72.93
N LYS A 245 72.50 13.97 72.45
CA LYS A 245 73.31 12.95 73.13
C LYS A 245 74.78 13.34 73.27
N ASP A 246 75.35 14.01 72.28
CA ASP A 246 76.75 14.43 72.28
C ASP A 246 77.01 15.65 73.20
N GLN A 247 76.03 16.55 73.35
CA GLN A 247 76.15 17.74 74.21
C GLN A 247 75.83 17.48 75.68
N VAL A 248 75.04 16.44 75.99
CA VAL A 248 74.65 16.10 77.37
C VAL A 248 75.85 15.86 78.30
N PRO A 249 76.91 15.11 77.91
CA PRO A 249 78.09 14.91 78.74
C PRO A 249 78.81 16.23 79.07
N ASP A 250 78.98 17.12 78.08
CA ASP A 250 79.67 18.39 78.28
C ASP A 250 78.88 19.36 79.18
N ILE A 251 77.56 19.39 79.03
CA ILE A 251 76.66 20.17 79.90
C ILE A 251 76.69 19.61 81.32
N PHE A 252 76.66 18.28 81.47
CA PHE A 252 76.72 17.60 82.76
C PHE A 252 78.07 17.82 83.47
N GLU A 253 79.18 17.73 82.74
CA GLU A 253 80.53 18.01 83.28
C GLU A 253 80.70 19.50 83.63
N SER A 254 80.14 20.41 82.84
CA SER A 254 80.11 21.84 83.16
C SER A 254 79.35 22.11 84.46
N LEU A 255 78.16 21.49 84.61
CA LEU A 255 77.37 21.56 85.84
C LEU A 255 78.15 21.00 87.05
N LEU A 256 78.75 19.81 86.90
CA LEU A 256 79.59 19.19 87.93
C LEU A 256 80.76 20.09 88.33
N ARG A 257 81.40 20.75 87.37
CA ARG A 257 82.50 21.69 87.62
C ARG A 257 82.03 22.94 88.36
N SER A 258 80.92 23.53 87.92
CA SER A 258 80.29 24.67 88.62
C SER A 258 79.87 24.32 90.04
N LEU A 259 79.30 23.12 90.26
CA LEU A 259 78.93 22.64 91.59
C LEU A 259 80.16 22.43 92.47
N LYS A 260 81.22 21.80 91.95
CA LYS A 260 82.50 21.67 92.67
C LYS A 260 83.13 23.02 93.01
N GLN A 261 82.96 24.02 92.14
CA GLN A 261 83.47 25.38 92.37
C GLN A 261 82.63 26.14 93.40
N ALA A 262 81.31 25.99 93.41
CA ALA A 262 80.42 26.53 94.43
C ALA A 262 80.60 25.83 95.79
N MET A 263 80.90 24.53 95.77
CA MET A 263 81.22 23.72 96.96
C MET A 263 82.68 23.81 97.39
N LYS A 264 83.49 24.74 96.85
CA LYS A 264 84.76 25.12 97.48
C LYS A 264 84.45 25.83 98.80
N ILE A 265 84.18 25.01 99.81
CA ILE A 265 84.15 25.40 101.22
C ILE A 265 85.58 25.91 101.54
N PRO A 266 85.75 27.15 101.99
CA PRO A 266 87.05 27.60 102.48
C PRO A 266 87.49 26.66 103.60
N GLN A 267 88.65 26.03 103.42
CA GLN A 267 89.23 25.13 104.42
C GLN A 267 89.53 25.94 105.69
N GLY A 268 88.61 25.90 106.63
CA GLY A 268 88.75 26.60 107.90
C GLY A 268 87.42 26.99 108.49
N THR A 269 86.58 26.01 108.84
CA THR A 269 85.80 25.95 110.09
C THR A 269 84.74 24.84 110.04
N SER A 270 84.43 24.32 111.23
CA SER A 270 83.74 23.07 111.56
C SER A 270 82.33 22.90 110.96
N ASN A 271 82.03 21.64 110.60
CA ASN A 271 80.74 20.98 110.31
C ASN A 271 80.12 21.13 108.90
N PRO A 272 80.02 20.03 108.13
CA PRO A 272 79.09 19.95 107.02
C PRO A 272 77.85 19.11 107.39
N CYS A 273 76.67 19.72 107.29
CA CYS A 273 75.43 18.96 107.15
C CYS A 273 75.38 18.38 105.72
N ILE A 274 75.27 17.06 105.63
CA ILE A 274 75.13 16.31 104.38
C ILE A 274 73.66 16.39 103.95
N LEU A 275 73.39 16.90 102.75
CA LEU A 275 72.08 16.88 102.10
C LEU A 275 72.09 15.75 101.06
N CYS A 276 71.38 14.65 101.35
CA CYS A 276 71.10 13.59 100.37
C CYS A 276 69.96 14.04 99.45
N VAL A 277 70.18 13.92 98.13
CA VAL A 277 69.13 14.08 97.13
C VAL A 277 68.89 12.72 96.50
N ASP A 278 67.78 12.08 96.86
CA ASP A 278 67.26 10.90 96.16
C ASP A 278 66.64 11.36 94.83
N LEU A 279 67.11 10.79 93.73
CA LEU A 279 66.54 10.96 92.40
C LEU A 279 65.72 9.72 92.05
N ASP A 280 64.46 9.73 92.46
CA ASP A 280 63.46 8.77 92.02
C ASP A 280 63.30 8.82 90.49
N HIS A 281 63.70 7.73 89.84
CA HIS A 281 63.40 7.45 88.45
C HIS A 281 61.91 7.08 88.30
N GLN A 282 61.05 8.06 88.05
CA GLN A 282 59.71 7.78 87.54
C GLN A 282 59.80 7.32 86.07
N ARG A 283 59.38 6.07 85.86
CA ARG A 283 59.04 5.46 84.56
C ARG A 283 58.06 6.35 83.79
N ALA A 284 58.45 6.74 82.57
CA ALA A 284 57.52 7.21 81.57
C ALA A 284 56.78 6.00 80.93
N VAL A 285 55.46 6.01 81.05
CA VAL A 285 54.52 5.16 80.31
C VAL A 285 54.43 5.67 78.86
N PRO A 286 54.50 4.82 77.83
CA PRO A 286 54.23 5.26 76.47
C PRO A 286 52.72 5.37 76.24
N ALA A 287 52.25 6.58 75.96
CA ALA A 287 50.93 6.82 75.42
C ALA A 287 50.86 6.30 73.97
N GLN A 288 49.99 5.32 73.74
CA GLN A 288 49.57 4.90 72.40
C GLN A 288 48.70 6.01 71.77
N PRO A 289 48.88 6.34 70.48
CA PRO A 289 47.91 7.14 69.76
C PRO A 289 46.77 6.24 69.24
N LEU A 290 45.59 6.44 69.80
CA LEU A 290 44.30 6.14 69.18
C LEU A 290 44.02 7.19 68.11
N PHE A 291 43.98 6.79 66.83
CA PHE A 291 43.06 7.40 65.86
C PHE A 291 42.47 6.32 64.93
N PRO A 292 41.23 6.54 64.46
CA PRO A 292 40.38 5.50 63.90
C PRO A 292 40.57 5.34 62.40
N GLU A 293 40.42 4.11 61.92
CA GLU A 293 40.15 3.82 60.51
C GLU A 293 38.69 4.21 60.19
N GLN A 294 38.54 5.01 59.13
CA GLN A 294 37.38 4.97 58.24
C GLN A 294 37.74 4.09 57.05
#